data_AF-A0A1Z2TMV4-F1
#
_entry.id   AF-A0A1Z2TMV4-F1
#
_cell.length_a   1.000
_cell.length_b   1.000
_cell.length_c   1.000
_cell.angle_alpha   90.00
_cell.angle_beta   90.00
_cell.angle_gamma   90.00
#
_symmetry.space_group_name_H-M   'P 1'
#
loop_
_entity.id
_entity.type
_entity.pdbx_description
1 polymer ?
#
loop_
_entity_poly.entity_id
_entity_poly.type
_entity_poly.pdbx_seq_one_letter_code
_entity_poly.pdbx_strand_id
1 'polypeptide(L)'
;MTEVERRIYFYYLHLNEDIATKYNNQSKVREKIEEFRSDPFEFVSNNLPPEKPLLMSYGVDSLKKLIFLRDDPHKFNLTPYIPSLDTKIFTARIGIGKKIDIPTIIDEKTGLETPVEFNPEHQDLYYPSHFVIFSNGAVGIESWREGPSTSALRYFLSMALFGIHGIITLDEMYRLEFLIDLVKHNRVTLFKIRVPALKYAYYKEGNSDLERLFGYATEIFGKSEYIEITVGVNGKRKDSRLNPMKIKKIIEDLTRLRKERGAVEKAVAKIENPITNTLEDKNIFDDKLMKSVKVARLEGNLKRVDSKSMYNAIIEAYSELAPEIIEFINEMEKHK
;
A
#
# COMPACT_ATOMS: atom_id res chain seq x y z
N MET A 1 -2.96 -28.99 -8.69
CA MET A 1 -2.96 -27.86 -7.74
C MET A 1 -3.56 -26.67 -8.47
N THR A 2 -4.60 -26.04 -7.94
CA THR A 2 -5.24 -24.87 -8.57
C THR A 2 -4.50 -23.61 -8.15
N GLU A 3 -4.25 -22.71 -9.10
CA GLU A 3 -3.56 -21.45 -8.86
C GLU A 3 -4.53 -20.27 -8.85
N VAL A 4 -4.08 -19.14 -8.32
CA VAL A 4 -4.76 -17.86 -8.45
C VAL A 4 -3.74 -16.74 -8.66
N GLU A 5 -4.11 -15.75 -9.46
CA GLU A 5 -3.27 -14.58 -9.67
C GLU A 5 -3.32 -13.65 -8.45
N ARG A 6 -2.15 -13.13 -8.09
CA ARG A 6 -1.93 -12.16 -7.01
C ARG A 6 -0.99 -11.07 -7.48
N ARG A 7 -1.13 -9.90 -6.87
CA ARG A 7 -0.21 -8.77 -7.06
C ARG A 7 0.58 -8.55 -5.79
N ILE A 8 1.89 -8.42 -5.92
CA ILE A 8 2.79 -8.06 -4.83
C ILE A 8 3.24 -6.62 -5.08
N TYR A 9 3.10 -5.78 -4.06
CA TYR A 9 3.56 -4.39 -4.09
C TYR A 9 4.64 -4.20 -3.04
N PHE A 10 5.63 -3.37 -3.35
CA PHE A 10 6.71 -3.03 -2.43
C PHE A 10 6.54 -1.63 -1.82
N TYR A 11 6.86 -1.54 -0.53
CA TYR A 11 6.78 -0.32 0.26
C TYR A 11 8.04 -0.15 1.09
N TYR A 12 8.38 1.08 1.43
CA TYR A 12 9.43 1.42 2.39
C TYR A 12 8.81 1.72 3.75
N LEU A 13 9.28 1.00 4.78
CA LEU A 13 8.86 1.16 6.16
C LEU A 13 9.73 2.22 6.84
N HIS A 14 9.13 3.31 7.28
CA HIS A 14 9.83 4.36 8.03
C HIS A 14 8.87 5.12 8.95
N LEU A 15 9.39 6.06 9.75
CA LEU A 15 8.59 6.94 10.59
C LEU A 15 8.02 8.11 9.79
N ASN A 16 6.84 8.57 10.19
CA ASN A 16 6.34 9.89 9.87
C ASN A 16 7.04 10.91 10.77
N GLU A 17 8.04 11.63 10.24
CA GLU A 17 8.89 12.54 11.03
C GLU A 17 8.11 13.73 11.64
N ASP A 18 7.05 14.20 10.98
CA ASP A 18 6.18 15.25 11.51
C ASP A 18 5.43 14.79 12.76
N ILE A 19 5.03 13.51 12.80
CA ILE A 19 4.39 12.90 13.96
C ILE A 19 5.47 12.58 15.00
N ALA A 20 6.55 11.90 14.63
CA ALA A 20 7.62 11.52 15.55
C ALA A 20 8.15 12.72 16.35
N THR A 21 8.41 13.86 15.67
CA THR A 21 8.90 15.09 16.30
C THR A 21 7.95 15.61 17.38
N LYS A 22 6.62 15.50 17.21
CA LYS A 22 5.64 15.95 18.21
C LYS A 22 5.71 15.14 19.52
N TYR A 23 6.20 13.91 19.46
CA TYR A 23 6.29 13.01 20.61
C TYR A 23 7.69 12.92 21.21
N ASN A 24 8.67 13.69 20.72
CA ASN A 24 10.05 13.70 21.25
C ASN A 24 10.15 14.07 22.74
N ASN A 25 9.17 14.80 23.29
CA ASN A 25 9.15 15.17 24.71
C ASN A 25 8.66 14.05 25.64
N GLN A 26 8.15 12.94 25.10
CA GLN A 26 7.68 11.79 25.87
C GLN A 26 8.78 10.72 25.91
N SER A 27 9.51 10.61 27.02
CA SER A 27 10.72 9.77 27.13
C SER A 27 10.54 8.33 26.59
N LYS A 28 9.49 7.63 27.01
CA LYS A 28 9.19 6.26 26.57
C LYS A 28 8.90 6.14 25.07
N VAL A 29 8.25 7.14 24.47
CA VAL A 29 7.95 7.13 23.03
C VAL A 29 9.21 7.48 22.25
N ARG A 30 9.99 8.45 22.74
CA ARG A 30 11.27 8.84 22.15
C ARG A 30 12.22 7.64 22.08
N GLU A 31 12.37 6.86 23.14
CA GLU A 31 13.20 5.64 23.14
C GLU A 31 12.79 4.69 22.01
N LYS A 32 11.49 4.38 21.89
CA LYS A 32 10.96 3.55 20.79
C LYS A 32 11.22 4.13 19.40
N ILE A 33 11.10 5.46 19.24
CA ILE A 33 11.38 6.14 17.98
C ILE A 33 12.86 5.96 17.61
N GLU A 34 13.78 6.17 18.56
CA GLU A 34 15.22 6.00 18.30
C GLU A 34 15.59 4.54 18.00
N GLU A 35 15.02 3.57 18.73
CA GLU A 35 15.21 2.15 18.44
C GLU A 35 14.73 1.80 17.03
N PHE A 36 13.54 2.27 16.63
CA PHE A 36 13.00 2.06 15.29
C PHE A 36 13.87 2.73 14.22
N ARG A 37 14.41 3.94 14.46
CA ARG A 37 15.30 4.62 13.51
C ARG A 37 16.60 3.85 13.29
N SER A 38 17.12 3.22 14.35
CA SER A 38 18.36 2.46 14.27
C SER A 38 18.20 1.20 13.43
N ASP A 39 17.13 0.43 13.66
CA ASP A 39 16.82 -0.76 12.87
C ASP A 39 15.31 -1.03 12.89
N PRO A 40 14.56 -0.59 11.86
CA PRO A 40 13.12 -0.82 11.77
C PRO A 40 12.76 -2.32 11.77
N PHE A 41 13.60 -3.15 11.17
CA PHE A 41 13.35 -4.59 11.07
C PHE A 41 13.46 -5.27 12.43
N GLU A 42 14.57 -5.02 13.12
CA GLU A 42 14.83 -5.60 14.45
C GLU A 42 13.80 -5.09 15.47
N PHE A 43 13.48 -3.80 15.42
CA PHE A 43 12.45 -3.23 16.29
C PHE A 43 11.09 -3.91 16.11
N VAL A 44 10.62 -4.07 14.85
CA VAL A 44 9.34 -4.76 14.58
C VAL A 44 9.41 -6.22 15.02
N SER A 45 10.52 -6.91 14.73
CA SER A 45 10.73 -8.31 15.08
C SER A 45 10.75 -8.56 16.59
N ASN A 46 11.28 -7.62 17.38
CA ASN A 46 11.35 -7.74 18.83
C ASN A 46 10.03 -7.38 19.52
N ASN A 47 9.24 -6.49 18.91
CA ASN A 47 8.02 -5.96 19.54
C ASN A 47 6.72 -6.66 19.09
N LEU A 48 6.73 -7.48 18.04
CA LEU A 48 5.57 -8.28 17.61
C LEU A 48 5.84 -9.77 17.79
N PRO A 49 5.33 -10.44 18.83
CA PRO A 49 5.65 -11.85 19.10
C PRO A 49 5.03 -12.80 18.05
N PRO A 50 5.66 -13.95 17.77
CA PRO A 50 5.12 -14.95 16.86
C PRO A 50 3.94 -15.72 17.48
N GLU A 51 3.18 -16.40 16.64
CA GLU A 51 2.20 -17.46 16.99
C GLU A 51 0.92 -17.04 17.75
N LYS A 52 0.84 -15.83 18.31
CA LYS A 52 -0.39 -15.33 18.94
C LYS A 52 -1.10 -14.30 18.06
N PRO A 53 -2.41 -14.46 17.77
CA PRO A 53 -3.17 -13.43 17.08
C PRO A 53 -3.23 -12.16 17.90
N LEU A 54 -2.83 -11.04 17.29
CA LEU A 54 -3.03 -9.71 17.83
C LEU A 54 -4.28 -9.11 17.21
N LEU A 55 -5.20 -8.67 18.06
CA LEU A 55 -6.50 -8.13 17.65
C LEU A 55 -6.53 -6.63 17.89
N MET A 56 -7.03 -5.88 16.91
CA MET A 56 -7.15 -4.44 17.01
C MET A 56 -8.41 -3.94 16.33
N SER A 57 -9.15 -3.04 16.99
CA SER A 57 -10.31 -2.38 16.37
C SER A 57 -9.86 -1.49 15.21
N TYR A 58 -10.61 -1.48 14.10
CA TYR A 58 -10.26 -0.70 12.91
C TYR A 58 -11.47 -0.10 12.22
N GLY A 59 -11.42 1.20 11.96
CA GLY A 59 -12.54 1.97 11.39
C GLY A 59 -13.41 2.64 12.44
N VAL A 60 -14.43 3.37 11.97
CA VAL A 60 -15.35 4.15 12.81
C VAL A 60 -16.34 3.24 13.56
N ASP A 61 -16.73 2.14 12.93
CA ASP A 61 -17.58 1.13 13.54
C ASP A 61 -16.69 0.05 14.16
N SER A 62 -16.75 -0.12 15.47
CA SER A 62 -16.02 -1.11 16.28
C SER A 62 -16.27 -2.59 15.90
N LEU A 63 -17.01 -2.82 14.82
CA LEU A 63 -17.41 -4.12 14.27
C LEU A 63 -16.34 -4.76 13.38
N LYS A 64 -15.36 -4.00 12.90
CA LYS A 64 -14.23 -4.54 12.14
C LYS A 64 -13.01 -4.67 13.04
N LYS A 65 -12.44 -5.88 13.10
CA LYS A 65 -11.19 -6.15 13.80
C LYS A 65 -10.11 -6.47 12.79
N LEU A 66 -8.95 -5.84 12.94
CA LEU A 66 -7.73 -6.33 12.32
C LEU A 66 -7.20 -7.49 13.15
N ILE A 67 -6.92 -8.59 12.47
CA ILE A 67 -6.34 -9.79 13.01
C ILE A 67 -4.95 -9.91 12.39
N PHE A 68 -3.93 -9.76 13.23
CA PHE A 68 -2.55 -9.88 12.84
C PHE A 68 -1.97 -11.18 13.39
N LEU A 69 -1.24 -11.90 12.54
CA LEU A 69 -0.58 -13.15 12.88
C LEU A 69 0.85 -13.07 12.36
N ARG A 70 1.83 -13.02 13.27
CA ARG A 70 3.23 -13.24 12.90
C ARG A 70 3.46 -14.74 12.77
N ASP A 71 3.85 -15.14 11.57
CA ASP A 71 4.18 -16.52 11.27
C ASP A 71 5.69 -16.73 11.48
N ASP A 72 6.04 -17.94 11.93
CA ASP A 72 7.44 -18.33 12.11
C ASP A 72 8.03 -18.76 10.75
N PRO A 73 9.00 -18.00 10.18
CA PRO A 73 9.58 -18.34 8.88
C PRO A 73 10.23 -19.73 8.87
N HIS A 74 10.71 -20.24 10.00
CA HIS A 74 11.35 -21.55 10.10
C HIS A 74 10.39 -22.73 9.90
N LYS A 75 9.07 -22.49 10.05
CA LYS A 75 8.03 -23.51 9.79
C LYS A 75 7.72 -23.67 8.31
N PHE A 76 8.26 -22.80 7.47
CA PHE A 76 8.07 -22.85 6.03
C PHE A 76 9.40 -23.23 5.36
N ASN A 77 9.35 -24.09 4.35
CA ASN A 77 10.49 -24.33 3.48
C ASN A 77 10.59 -23.16 2.47
N LEU A 78 11.16 -22.05 2.93
CA LEU A 78 11.28 -20.80 2.17
C LEU A 78 12.51 -20.83 1.25
N THR A 79 12.39 -20.18 0.10
CA THR A 79 13.50 -20.08 -0.86
C THR A 79 14.64 -19.27 -0.23
N PRO A 80 15.85 -19.86 -0.04
CA PRO A 80 16.86 -19.32 0.88
C PRO A 80 17.67 -18.12 0.34
N TYR A 81 17.31 -17.54 -0.80
CA TYR A 81 18.21 -16.63 -1.51
C TYR A 81 17.65 -15.23 -1.70
N ILE A 82 18.17 -14.31 -0.90
CA ILE A 82 18.13 -12.87 -1.14
C ILE A 82 19.58 -12.37 -1.19
N PRO A 83 20.17 -12.18 -2.39
CA PRO A 83 21.62 -11.95 -2.56
C PRO A 83 22.21 -10.76 -1.80
N SER A 84 21.38 -9.83 -1.34
CA SER A 84 21.78 -8.52 -0.82
C SER A 84 21.42 -8.28 0.64
N LEU A 85 20.82 -9.25 1.34
CA LEU A 85 20.38 -9.08 2.73
C LEU A 85 21.02 -10.14 3.63
N ASP A 86 21.37 -9.74 4.85
CA ASP A 86 21.36 -10.67 5.98
C ASP A 86 19.99 -11.35 5.95
N THR A 87 19.96 -12.68 5.85
CA THR A 87 18.81 -13.55 5.51
C THR A 87 17.59 -13.44 6.44
N LYS A 88 17.57 -12.43 7.31
CA LYS A 88 16.50 -12.09 8.23
C LYS A 88 15.28 -11.56 7.47
N ILE A 89 14.17 -12.24 7.66
CA ILE A 89 12.86 -11.86 7.15
C ILE A 89 11.82 -11.94 8.27
N PHE A 90 10.80 -11.10 8.17
CA PHE A 90 9.65 -11.12 9.06
C PHE A 90 8.43 -11.50 8.23
N THR A 91 7.87 -12.67 8.48
CA THR A 91 6.69 -13.18 7.78
C THR A 91 5.45 -13.00 8.64
N ALA A 92 4.39 -12.43 8.06
CA ALA A 92 3.14 -12.25 8.78
C ALA A 92 1.94 -12.10 7.84
N ARG A 93 0.76 -12.27 8.44
CA ARG A 93 -0.54 -12.04 7.81
C ARG A 93 -1.32 -11.02 8.59
N ILE A 94 -2.00 -10.15 7.86
CA ILE A 94 -3.02 -9.27 8.41
C ILE A 94 -4.33 -9.55 7.69
N GLY A 95 -5.43 -9.58 8.42
CA GLY A 95 -6.75 -9.75 7.82
C GLY A 95 -7.82 -8.97 8.56
N ILE A 96 -8.96 -8.80 7.92
CA ILE A 96 -10.13 -8.18 8.51
C ILE A 96 -11.05 -9.28 9.02
N GLY A 97 -11.26 -9.32 10.33
CA GLY A 97 -12.32 -10.07 10.99
C GLY A 97 -13.65 -9.35 10.83
N LYS A 98 -14.67 -10.06 10.31
CA LYS A 98 -16.05 -9.58 10.24
C LYS A 98 -16.95 -10.48 11.09
N LYS A 99 -17.85 -9.84 11.85
CA LYS A 99 -18.89 -10.50 12.67
C LYS A 99 -20.32 -10.30 12.15
N ILE A 100 -20.50 -9.43 11.15
CA ILE A 100 -21.77 -9.15 10.47
C ILE A 100 -21.66 -9.57 9.01
N ASP A 101 -22.81 -9.76 8.36
CA ASP A 101 -22.92 -10.24 6.97
C ASP A 101 -22.27 -11.62 6.77
N ILE A 102 -22.49 -12.52 7.74
CA ILE A 102 -22.03 -13.91 7.65
C ILE A 102 -22.75 -14.56 6.46
N PRO A 103 -22.02 -15.26 5.56
CA PRO A 103 -22.66 -15.97 4.47
C PRO A 103 -23.72 -16.95 4.96
N THR A 104 -24.73 -17.19 4.12
CA THR A 104 -25.74 -18.21 4.32
C THR A 104 -25.46 -19.41 3.41
N ILE A 105 -25.97 -20.57 3.81
CA ILE A 105 -26.01 -21.82 3.06
C ILE A 105 -27.45 -21.98 2.57
N ILE A 106 -27.63 -22.30 1.29
CA ILE A 106 -28.93 -22.65 0.74
C ILE A 106 -28.99 -24.17 0.58
N ASP A 107 -29.95 -24.81 1.22
CA ASP A 107 -30.25 -26.22 0.98
C ASP A 107 -30.91 -26.37 -0.40
N GLU A 108 -30.25 -27.06 -1.33
CA GLU A 108 -30.70 -27.16 -2.72
C GLU A 108 -32.03 -27.90 -2.91
N LYS A 109 -32.44 -28.74 -1.94
CA LYS A 109 -33.65 -29.56 -2.04
C LYS A 109 -34.87 -28.85 -1.48
N THR A 110 -34.67 -28.11 -0.40
CA THR A 110 -35.74 -27.42 0.34
C THR A 110 -35.80 -25.93 0.00
N GLY A 111 -34.74 -25.37 -0.59
CA GLY A 111 -34.58 -23.95 -0.83
C GLY A 111 -34.37 -23.14 0.45
N LEU A 112 -34.20 -23.79 1.60
CA LEU A 112 -34.05 -23.11 2.88
C LEU A 112 -32.68 -22.46 2.98
N GLU A 113 -32.67 -21.16 3.22
CA GLU A 113 -31.47 -20.39 3.50
C GLU A 113 -31.22 -20.35 5.01
N THR A 114 -30.06 -20.83 5.45
CA THR A 114 -29.63 -20.81 6.85
C THR A 114 -28.26 -20.14 7.00
N PRO A 115 -27.98 -19.41 8.08
CA PRO A 115 -26.64 -18.88 8.33
C PRO A 115 -25.61 -20.01 8.43
N VAL A 116 -24.38 -19.77 7.96
CA VAL A 116 -23.25 -20.68 8.23
C VAL A 116 -23.07 -20.84 9.74
N GLU A 117 -23.00 -22.09 10.22
CA GLU A 117 -22.69 -22.37 11.63
C GLU A 117 -21.32 -21.79 12.01
N PHE A 118 -21.33 -20.85 12.94
CA PHE A 118 -20.16 -20.08 13.35
C PHE A 118 -20.39 -19.56 14.76
N ASN A 119 -19.37 -19.65 15.63
CA ASN A 119 -19.45 -19.09 16.98
C ASN A 119 -18.86 -17.66 16.99
N PRO A 120 -19.69 -16.60 17.00
CA PRO A 120 -19.21 -15.22 16.92
C PRO A 120 -18.45 -14.74 18.17
N GLU A 121 -18.48 -15.50 19.28
CA GLU A 121 -17.69 -15.18 20.47
C GLU A 121 -16.21 -15.55 20.31
N HIS A 122 -15.94 -16.60 19.53
CA HIS A 122 -14.60 -17.20 19.44
C HIS A 122 -14.03 -17.26 18.02
N GLN A 123 -14.84 -16.96 17.01
CA GLN A 123 -14.45 -17.01 15.61
C GLN A 123 -14.67 -15.67 14.92
N ASP A 124 -13.93 -15.42 13.85
CA ASP A 124 -14.03 -14.25 12.96
C ASP A 124 -13.85 -14.70 11.51
N LEU A 125 -14.64 -14.15 10.57
CA LEU A 125 -14.37 -14.36 9.14
C LEU A 125 -13.06 -13.67 8.77
N TYR A 126 -12.03 -14.44 8.45
CA TYR A 126 -10.67 -13.94 8.26
C TYR A 126 -10.25 -13.89 6.78
N TYR A 127 -10.00 -12.70 6.27
CA TYR A 127 -9.51 -12.49 4.90
C TYR A 127 -8.05 -12.01 4.95
N PRO A 128 -7.06 -12.93 4.94
CA PRO A 128 -5.66 -12.56 5.10
C PRO A 128 -5.07 -11.94 3.83
N SER A 129 -4.18 -10.98 4.02
CA SER A 129 -3.12 -10.60 3.08
C SER A 129 -1.79 -10.94 3.73
N HIS A 130 -0.90 -11.58 2.98
CA HIS A 130 0.45 -11.91 3.43
C HIS A 130 1.40 -10.74 3.18
N PHE A 131 2.38 -10.56 4.06
CA PHE A 131 3.48 -9.63 3.81
C PHE A 131 4.79 -10.13 4.41
N VAL A 132 5.88 -9.62 3.86
CA VAL A 132 7.25 -9.86 4.33
C VAL A 132 7.93 -8.52 4.57
N ILE A 133 8.52 -8.32 5.75
CA ILE A 133 9.45 -7.21 6.01
C ILE A 133 10.87 -7.74 5.84
N PHE A 134 11.65 -7.03 5.06
CA PHE A 134 13.05 -7.31 4.78
C PHE A 134 13.97 -6.47 5.68
N SER A 135 15.19 -6.93 5.93
CA SER A 135 16.13 -6.27 6.85
C SER A 135 16.52 -4.85 6.45
N ASN A 136 16.37 -4.47 5.17
CA ASN A 136 16.58 -3.11 4.70
C ASN A 136 15.35 -2.19 4.83
N GLY A 137 14.29 -2.63 5.53
CA GLY A 137 13.05 -1.86 5.69
C GLY A 137 12.10 -1.93 4.50
N ALA A 138 12.40 -2.69 3.45
CA ALA A 138 11.41 -2.98 2.41
C ALA A 138 10.29 -3.87 2.96
N VAL A 139 9.07 -3.69 2.44
CA VAL A 139 7.91 -4.51 2.78
C VAL A 139 7.22 -4.94 1.50
N GLY A 140 7.23 -6.24 1.22
CA GLY A 140 6.46 -6.85 0.13
C GLY A 140 5.09 -7.28 0.64
N ILE A 141 4.02 -6.79 0.02
CA ILE A 141 2.64 -7.02 0.48
C ILE A 141 1.79 -7.63 -0.65
N GLU A 142 1.10 -8.73 -0.34
CA GLU A 142 0.05 -9.29 -1.18
C GLU A 142 -1.14 -8.32 -1.27
N SER A 143 -1.58 -8.04 -2.48
CA SER A 143 -2.78 -7.28 -2.77
C SER A 143 -3.77 -8.13 -3.55
N TRP A 144 -4.98 -8.20 -3.01
CA TRP A 144 -6.13 -8.83 -3.62
C TRP A 144 -7.42 -8.16 -3.13
N ARG A 145 -8.55 -8.41 -3.81
CA ARG A 145 -9.77 -7.60 -3.68
C ARG A 145 -10.39 -7.65 -2.29
N GLU A 146 -10.40 -8.80 -1.62
CA GLU A 146 -11.06 -8.97 -0.33
C GLU A 146 -10.10 -8.86 0.88
N GLY A 147 -8.81 -8.70 0.64
CA GLY A 147 -7.81 -8.52 1.69
C GLY A 147 -7.79 -7.09 2.28
N PRO A 148 -7.18 -6.90 3.47
CA PRO A 148 -6.97 -5.56 4.03
C PRO A 148 -6.13 -4.68 3.12
N SER A 149 -6.40 -3.37 3.18
CA SER A 149 -5.59 -2.36 2.51
C SER A 149 -4.25 -2.17 3.23
N THR A 150 -3.27 -1.59 2.52
CA THR A 150 -1.99 -1.21 3.13
C THR A 150 -2.14 -0.16 4.22
N SER A 151 -3.17 0.69 4.13
CA SER A 151 -3.54 1.64 5.19
C SER A 151 -3.92 0.92 6.50
N ALA A 152 -4.51 -0.27 6.42
CA ALA A 152 -4.84 -1.09 7.59
C ALA A 152 -3.58 -1.67 8.25
N LEU A 153 -2.62 -2.16 7.47
CA LEU A 153 -1.32 -2.59 8.00
C LEU A 153 -0.57 -1.43 8.65
N ARG A 154 -0.51 -0.28 7.99
CA ARG A 154 0.09 0.95 8.53
C ARG A 154 -0.54 1.34 9.87
N TYR A 155 -1.87 1.35 9.92
CA TYR A 155 -2.62 1.61 11.15
C TYR A 155 -2.24 0.63 12.26
N PHE A 156 -2.27 -0.67 11.95
CA PHE A 156 -1.96 -1.73 12.90
C PHE A 156 -0.56 -1.56 13.48
N LEU A 157 0.46 -1.44 12.62
CA LEU A 157 1.85 -1.31 13.08
C LEU A 157 2.02 -0.05 13.94
N SER A 158 1.44 1.08 13.52
CA SER A 158 1.53 2.34 14.28
C SER A 158 0.95 2.20 15.69
N MET A 159 -0.24 1.61 15.81
CA MET A 159 -0.90 1.44 17.09
C MET A 159 -0.28 0.33 17.95
N ALA A 160 0.11 -0.80 17.36
CA ALA A 160 0.68 -1.93 18.09
C ALA A 160 2.06 -1.62 18.66
N LEU A 161 2.89 -0.90 17.90
CA LEU A 161 4.27 -0.64 18.28
C LEU A 161 4.42 0.62 19.14
N PHE A 162 3.68 1.68 18.81
CA PHE A 162 3.84 2.99 19.45
C PHE A 162 2.60 3.47 20.20
N GLY A 163 1.42 2.91 19.93
CA GLY A 163 0.16 3.45 20.45
C GLY A 163 -0.23 4.80 19.83
N ILE A 164 0.41 5.20 18.73
CA ILE A 164 0.24 6.50 18.09
C ILE A 164 -0.21 6.28 16.65
N HIS A 165 -1.36 6.81 16.28
CA HIS A 165 -1.89 6.66 14.93
C HIS A 165 -0.98 7.34 13.88
N GLY A 166 -0.63 6.61 12.83
CA GLY A 166 0.06 7.15 11.66
C GLY A 166 1.55 7.45 11.84
N ILE A 167 2.14 7.14 13.00
CA ILE A 167 3.57 7.34 13.23
C ILE A 167 4.45 6.45 12.33
N ILE A 168 3.93 5.29 11.91
CA ILE A 168 4.58 4.47 10.89
C ILE A 168 4.00 4.81 9.53
N THR A 169 4.88 4.89 8.54
CA THR A 169 4.57 5.07 7.14
C THR A 169 5.01 3.86 6.32
N LEU A 170 4.22 3.53 5.31
CA LEU A 170 4.52 2.55 4.27
C LEU A 170 4.46 3.29 2.94
N ASP A 171 5.60 3.87 2.54
CA ASP A 171 5.70 4.64 1.30
C ASP A 171 5.81 3.68 0.12
N GLU A 172 4.99 3.86 -0.89
CA GLU A 172 5.07 3.03 -2.09
C GLU A 172 6.41 3.21 -2.80
N MET A 173 7.01 2.09 -3.21
CA MET A 173 8.23 2.10 -3.99
C MET A 173 7.91 2.19 -5.48
N TYR A 174 8.64 3.06 -6.16
CA TYR A 174 8.55 3.29 -7.60
C TYR A 174 9.93 3.04 -8.22
N ARG A 175 9.97 2.71 -9.51
CA ARG A 175 11.24 2.69 -10.25
C ARG A 175 11.88 4.07 -10.15
N LEU A 176 13.12 4.15 -9.66
CA LEU A 176 13.76 5.45 -9.46
C LEU A 176 13.95 6.20 -10.76
N GLU A 177 14.27 5.51 -11.86
CA GLU A 177 14.31 6.11 -13.20
C GLU A 177 13.03 6.89 -13.51
N PHE A 178 11.85 6.41 -13.09
CA PHE A 178 10.61 7.16 -13.26
C PHE A 178 10.54 8.43 -12.41
N LEU A 179 10.93 8.36 -11.13
CA LEU A 179 10.95 9.53 -10.24
C LEU A 179 12.03 10.53 -10.66
N ILE A 180 13.20 10.03 -11.02
CA ILE A 180 14.35 10.78 -11.52
C ILE A 180 14.01 11.41 -12.86
N ASP A 181 13.34 10.73 -13.78
CA ASP A 181 12.83 11.31 -15.01
C ASP A 181 11.87 12.45 -14.67
N LEU A 182 10.85 12.21 -13.85
CA LEU A 182 9.91 13.25 -13.41
C LEU A 182 10.60 14.49 -12.80
N VAL A 183 11.75 14.32 -12.16
CA VAL A 183 12.50 15.36 -11.45
C VAL A 183 13.57 16.04 -12.32
N LYS A 184 14.35 15.27 -13.09
CA LYS A 184 15.44 15.74 -13.99
C LYS A 184 14.87 16.43 -15.22
N HIS A 185 13.72 15.97 -15.69
CA HIS A 185 12.98 16.67 -16.73
C HIS A 185 12.37 17.93 -16.10
N ASN A 186 13.15 19.02 -16.12
CA ASN A 186 12.83 20.36 -15.62
C ASN A 186 11.53 20.98 -16.18
N ARG A 187 10.77 20.22 -16.98
CA ARG A 187 9.52 20.57 -17.64
C ARG A 187 8.55 19.37 -17.66
N VAL A 188 7.94 19.09 -16.51
CA VAL A 188 6.60 18.48 -16.51
C VAL A 188 5.67 19.55 -17.07
N THR A 189 5.31 19.44 -18.35
CA THR A 189 4.50 20.47 -19.02
C THR A 189 3.02 20.30 -18.74
N LEU A 190 2.61 19.06 -18.46
CA LEU A 190 1.20 18.69 -18.40
C LEU A 190 1.00 17.42 -17.58
N PHE A 191 0.05 17.46 -16.64
CA PHE A 191 -0.32 16.35 -15.78
C PHE A 191 -1.80 16.05 -15.98
N LYS A 192 -2.15 14.86 -16.46
CA LYS A 192 -3.53 14.43 -16.73
C LYS A 192 -3.99 13.43 -15.70
N ILE A 193 -5.15 13.69 -15.11
CA ILE A 193 -5.82 12.78 -14.19
C ILE A 193 -7.16 12.43 -14.79
N ARG A 194 -7.44 11.14 -14.99
CA ARG A 194 -8.75 10.65 -15.44
C ARG A 194 -9.53 10.12 -14.24
N VAL A 195 -10.70 10.69 -14.00
CA VAL A 195 -11.59 10.40 -12.87
C VAL A 195 -12.97 10.01 -13.41
N PRO A 196 -13.63 8.94 -12.93
CA PRO A 196 -15.02 8.68 -13.29
C PRO A 196 -15.95 9.82 -12.82
N ALA A 197 -16.77 10.36 -13.72
CA ALA A 197 -17.55 11.57 -13.46
C ALA A 197 -18.51 11.43 -12.26
N LEU A 198 -19.12 10.25 -12.12
CA LEU A 198 -20.01 9.92 -11.01
C LEU A 198 -19.29 9.99 -9.65
N LYS A 199 -18.04 9.55 -9.60
CA LYS A 199 -17.21 9.59 -8.38
C LYS A 199 -16.79 11.01 -8.05
N TYR A 200 -16.40 11.80 -9.06
CA TYR A 200 -16.07 13.20 -8.85
C TYR A 200 -17.26 13.98 -8.28
N ALA A 201 -18.45 13.84 -8.87
CA ALA A 201 -19.67 14.50 -8.39
C ALA A 201 -20.00 14.13 -6.94
N TYR A 202 -19.94 12.83 -6.62
CA TYR A 202 -20.17 12.34 -5.26
C TYR A 202 -19.20 12.92 -4.22
N TYR A 203 -17.93 13.12 -4.58
CA TYR A 203 -16.94 13.60 -3.60
C TYR A 203 -16.78 15.13 -3.55
N LYS A 204 -17.25 15.86 -4.55
CA LYS A 204 -17.24 17.34 -4.56
C LYS A 204 -18.14 17.94 -3.48
N GLU A 205 -19.28 17.30 -3.18
CA GLU A 205 -20.25 17.83 -2.22
C GLU A 205 -19.83 17.71 -0.74
N GLY A 206 -18.70 17.04 -0.44
CA GLY A 206 -18.32 16.73 0.95
C GLY A 206 -16.85 16.85 1.32
N ASN A 207 -15.96 17.41 0.46
CA ASN A 207 -14.53 17.40 0.78
C ASN A 207 -13.70 18.53 0.15
N SER A 208 -13.09 19.36 1.01
CA SER A 208 -12.26 20.52 0.62
C SER A 208 -10.89 20.16 0.02
N ASP A 209 -10.37 18.97 0.28
CA ASP A 209 -9.07 18.54 -0.27
C ASP A 209 -9.14 18.25 -1.78
N LEU A 210 -10.30 17.79 -2.26
CA LEU A 210 -10.56 17.59 -3.68
C LEU A 210 -10.77 18.92 -4.39
N GLU A 211 -11.50 19.87 -3.80
CA GLU A 211 -11.58 21.24 -4.33
C GLU A 211 -10.19 21.89 -4.44
N ARG A 212 -9.29 21.60 -3.49
CA ARG A 212 -7.90 22.06 -3.51
C ARG A 212 -7.06 21.44 -4.62
N LEU A 213 -7.23 20.15 -4.91
CA LEU A 213 -6.52 19.43 -5.98
C LEU A 213 -7.12 19.67 -7.37
N PHE A 214 -8.42 19.96 -7.44
CA PHE A 214 -9.22 19.91 -8.67
C PHE A 214 -9.94 21.23 -8.99
N GLY A 215 -9.38 22.35 -8.52
CA GLY A 215 -9.97 23.70 -8.51
C GLY A 215 -10.96 23.99 -9.63
N TYR A 216 -12.15 24.50 -9.25
CA TYR A 216 -13.25 25.01 -10.09
C TYR A 216 -13.42 24.35 -11.47
N ALA A 217 -13.32 23.02 -11.58
CA ALA A 217 -13.96 22.29 -12.68
C ALA A 217 -15.47 22.24 -12.44
N THR A 218 -16.07 23.42 -12.36
CA THR A 218 -17.50 23.66 -12.18
C THR A 218 -18.06 24.04 -13.54
N GLU A 219 -19.14 23.36 -13.93
CA GLU A 219 -20.01 23.62 -15.10
C GLU A 219 -19.78 22.80 -16.38
N ILE A 220 -19.47 21.51 -16.28
CA ILE A 220 -19.78 20.59 -17.40
C ILE A 220 -20.57 19.39 -16.87
N PHE A 221 -21.83 19.64 -16.52
CA PHE A 221 -22.83 18.57 -16.46
C PHE A 221 -23.32 18.29 -17.88
N GLY A 222 -22.59 17.42 -18.57
CA GLY A 222 -23.03 16.66 -19.74
C GLY A 222 -22.78 15.17 -19.49
N LYS A 223 -23.33 14.30 -20.34
CA LYS A 223 -23.23 12.82 -20.32
C LYS A 223 -21.79 12.28 -20.45
N SER A 224 -20.84 12.77 -19.67
CA SER A 224 -19.46 12.31 -19.70
C SER A 224 -19.29 11.22 -18.66
N GLU A 225 -18.79 10.05 -19.09
CA GLU A 225 -18.46 8.95 -18.17
C GLU A 225 -17.23 9.29 -17.31
N TYR A 226 -16.38 10.20 -17.79
CA TYR A 226 -15.11 10.57 -17.19
C TYR A 226 -14.88 12.08 -17.20
N ILE A 227 -14.09 12.54 -16.24
CA ILE A 227 -13.55 13.89 -16.14
C ILE A 227 -12.02 13.75 -16.25
N GLU A 228 -11.44 14.43 -17.23
CA GLU A 228 -9.99 14.54 -17.38
C GLU A 228 -9.54 15.91 -16.85
N ILE A 229 -8.68 15.90 -15.83
CA ILE A 229 -8.16 17.10 -15.20
C ILE A 229 -6.73 17.25 -15.66
N THR A 230 -6.46 18.35 -16.36
CA THR A 230 -5.17 18.63 -16.94
C THR A 230 -4.54 19.82 -16.22
N VAL A 231 -3.51 19.57 -15.43
CA VAL A 231 -2.70 20.62 -14.81
C VAL A 231 -1.52 20.91 -15.73
N GLY A 232 -1.58 22.04 -16.43
CA GLY A 232 -0.47 22.55 -17.23
C GLY A 232 0.46 23.39 -16.36
N VAL A 233 1.75 23.08 -16.36
CA VAL A 233 2.75 23.88 -15.67
C VAL A 233 3.60 24.59 -16.71
N ASN A 234 3.69 25.92 -16.65
CA ASN A 234 4.53 26.68 -17.55
C ASN A 234 6.01 26.46 -17.16
N GLY A 235 6.64 25.46 -17.77
CA GLY A 235 8.04 25.09 -17.53
C GLY A 235 9.08 26.11 -18.02
N LYS A 236 8.66 27.30 -18.51
CA LYS A 236 9.58 28.39 -18.88
C LYS A 236 10.04 29.23 -17.69
N ARG A 237 9.31 29.26 -16.57
CA ARG A 237 9.72 29.98 -15.35
C ARG A 237 10.31 28.99 -14.35
N LYS A 238 11.45 29.35 -13.74
CA LYS A 238 12.17 28.48 -12.79
C LYS A 238 11.34 28.22 -11.52
N ASP A 239 10.55 29.21 -11.13
CA ASP A 239 9.77 29.28 -9.89
C ASP A 239 8.44 28.51 -9.99
N SER A 240 8.00 28.18 -11.21
CA SER A 240 6.81 27.36 -11.48
C SER A 240 7.11 25.87 -11.61
N ARG A 241 8.37 25.43 -11.47
CA ARG A 241 8.73 24.01 -11.55
C ARG A 241 8.13 23.23 -10.38
N LEU A 242 7.66 22.01 -10.64
CA LEU A 242 7.16 21.11 -9.60
C LEU A 242 8.34 20.56 -8.79
N ASN A 243 8.33 20.80 -7.48
CA ASN A 243 9.33 20.25 -6.55
C ASN A 243 9.18 18.72 -6.47
N PRO A 244 10.28 17.93 -6.44
CA PRO A 244 10.26 16.47 -6.29
C PRO A 244 9.37 15.96 -5.15
N MET A 245 9.43 16.58 -3.98
CA MET A 245 8.59 16.24 -2.82
C MET A 245 7.11 16.54 -3.07
N LYS A 246 6.80 17.61 -3.82
CA LYS A 246 5.42 17.91 -4.24
C LYS A 246 4.91 16.89 -5.24
N ILE A 247 5.75 16.46 -6.19
CA ILE A 247 5.41 15.39 -7.15
C ILE A 247 5.14 14.09 -6.40
N LYS A 248 6.03 13.69 -5.49
CA LYS A 248 5.84 12.52 -4.63
C LYS A 248 4.51 12.60 -3.87
N LYS A 249 4.24 13.73 -3.22
CA LYS A 249 2.97 13.97 -2.51
C LYS A 249 1.74 13.90 -3.44
N ILE A 250 1.83 14.47 -4.65
CA ILE A 250 0.75 14.36 -5.65
C ILE A 250 0.53 12.89 -6.05
N ILE A 251 1.60 12.13 -6.28
CA ILE A 251 1.53 10.70 -6.62
C ILE A 251 0.89 9.90 -5.46
N GLU A 252 1.29 10.18 -4.22
CA GLU A 252 0.70 9.58 -3.01
C GLU A 252 -0.78 9.92 -2.86
N ASP A 253 -1.16 11.19 -3.01
CA ASP A 253 -2.54 11.66 -2.91
C ASP A 253 -3.42 11.00 -3.98
N LEU A 254 -2.96 10.96 -5.23
CA LEU A 254 -3.67 10.30 -6.33
C LEU A 254 -3.77 8.80 -6.14
N THR A 255 -2.71 8.19 -5.61
CA THR A 255 -2.71 6.77 -5.28
C THR A 255 -3.70 6.45 -4.16
N ARG A 256 -3.72 7.25 -3.08
CA ARG A 256 -4.68 7.10 -1.99
C ARG A 256 -6.11 7.21 -2.53
N LEU A 257 -6.39 8.23 -3.34
CA LEU A 257 -7.69 8.41 -4.00
C LEU A 257 -8.05 7.23 -4.91
N ARG A 258 -7.09 6.62 -5.60
CA ARG A 258 -7.30 5.40 -6.38
C ARG A 258 -7.60 4.19 -5.49
N LYS A 259 -6.79 3.92 -4.47
CA LYS A 259 -6.91 2.73 -3.62
C LYS A 259 -8.15 2.74 -2.74
N GLU A 260 -8.40 3.84 -2.06
CA GLU A 260 -9.48 3.91 -1.07
C GLU A 260 -10.84 4.14 -1.71
N ARG A 261 -10.87 4.83 -2.86
CA ARG A 261 -12.12 5.35 -3.44
C ARG A 261 -12.32 4.93 -4.88
N GLY A 262 -11.32 4.35 -5.54
CA GLY A 262 -11.31 4.09 -6.98
C GLY A 262 -11.61 5.35 -7.79
N ALA A 263 -11.25 6.52 -7.26
CA ALA A 263 -11.61 7.81 -7.84
C ALA A 263 -10.68 8.17 -9.00
N VAL A 264 -9.44 7.69 -8.99
CA VAL A 264 -8.49 7.95 -10.07
C VAL A 264 -8.29 6.67 -10.89
N GLU A 265 -8.63 6.72 -12.17
CA GLU A 265 -8.47 5.60 -13.10
C GLU A 265 -7.07 5.60 -13.71
N LYS A 266 -6.62 6.77 -14.19
CA LYS A 266 -5.33 6.95 -14.87
C LYS A 266 -4.71 8.28 -14.45
N ALA A 267 -3.40 8.31 -14.27
CA ALA A 267 -2.65 9.54 -14.03
C ALA A 267 -1.41 9.53 -14.94
N VAL A 268 -1.36 10.47 -15.88
CA VAL A 268 -0.30 10.56 -16.90
C VAL A 268 0.44 11.87 -16.73
N ALA A 269 1.76 11.80 -16.58
CA ALA A 269 2.63 12.96 -16.68
C ALA A 269 3.19 13.05 -18.11
N LYS A 270 3.06 14.21 -18.74
CA LYS A 270 3.71 14.50 -20.02
C LYS A 270 5.03 15.21 -19.77
N ILE A 271 6.10 14.58 -20.20
CA ILE A 271 7.46 14.95 -19.82
C ILE A 271 8.28 15.22 -21.08
N GLU A 272 9.11 16.27 -21.07
CA GLU A 272 10.02 16.58 -22.18
C GLU A 272 11.34 15.80 -22.04
N ASN A 273 11.62 14.93 -23.01
CA ASN A 273 12.88 14.23 -23.13
C ASN A 273 13.99 15.22 -23.55
N PRO A 274 15.08 15.40 -22.80
CA PRO A 274 16.07 16.44 -23.00
C PRO A 274 17.06 16.09 -24.12
N ILE A 275 17.12 14.81 -24.51
CA ILE A 275 17.97 14.33 -25.60
C ILE A 275 17.27 14.58 -26.93
N THR A 276 15.98 14.25 -27.01
CA THR A 276 15.19 14.31 -28.24
C THR A 276 14.33 15.57 -28.36
N ASN A 277 14.15 16.33 -27.27
CA ASN A 277 13.18 17.43 -27.11
C ASN A 277 11.73 17.02 -27.44
N THR A 278 11.39 15.73 -27.34
CA THR A 278 10.04 15.23 -27.56
C THR A 278 9.25 15.15 -26.26
N LEU A 279 7.94 15.38 -26.34
CA LEU A 279 7.04 15.18 -25.20
C LEU A 279 6.53 13.73 -25.17
N GLU A 280 6.78 13.04 -24.07
CA GLU A 280 6.40 11.64 -23.84
C GLU A 280 5.36 11.54 -22.73
N ASP A 281 4.36 10.67 -22.91
CA ASP A 281 3.32 10.41 -21.90
C ASP A 281 3.76 9.25 -21.01
N LYS A 282 3.87 9.48 -19.69
CA LYS A 282 4.28 8.47 -18.71
C LYS A 282 3.18 8.24 -17.68
N ASN A 283 2.70 7.00 -17.57
CA ASN A 283 1.62 6.65 -16.64
C ASN A 283 2.20 6.35 -15.25
N ILE A 284 1.83 7.17 -14.29
CA ILE A 284 2.37 7.17 -12.92
C ILE A 284 2.12 5.86 -12.20
N PHE A 285 1.03 5.18 -12.54
CA PHE A 285 0.67 3.94 -11.87
C PHE A 285 1.33 2.70 -12.45
N ASP A 286 1.92 2.80 -13.64
CA ASP A 286 2.53 1.66 -14.32
C ASP A 286 3.99 1.45 -13.86
N ASP A 287 4.60 2.46 -13.23
CA ASP A 287 6.00 2.44 -12.78
C ASP A 287 6.19 2.08 -11.29
N LYS A 288 5.19 1.45 -10.67
CA LYS A 288 5.30 0.92 -9.30
C LYS A 288 6.20 -0.31 -9.28
N LEU A 289 7.00 -0.46 -8.22
CA LEU A 289 7.68 -1.73 -7.94
C LEU A 289 6.63 -2.74 -7.49
N MET A 290 6.16 -3.53 -8.47
CA MET A 290 5.17 -4.57 -8.27
C MET A 290 5.43 -5.77 -9.16
N LYS A 291 4.88 -6.91 -8.77
CA LYS A 291 4.91 -8.13 -9.58
C LYS A 291 3.57 -8.85 -9.52
N SER A 292 3.10 -9.32 -10.66
CA SER A 292 1.96 -10.24 -10.74
C SER A 292 2.47 -11.68 -10.74
N VAL A 293 1.94 -12.50 -9.84
CA VAL A 293 2.39 -13.88 -9.62
C VAL A 293 1.19 -14.82 -9.60
N LYS A 294 1.41 -16.07 -10.00
CA LYS A 294 0.46 -17.16 -9.77
C LYS A 294 0.88 -17.89 -8.51
N VAL A 295 -0.06 -18.06 -7.59
CA VAL A 295 0.20 -18.64 -6.27
C VAL A 295 -0.75 -19.81 -6.07
N ALA A 296 -0.25 -20.87 -5.43
CA ALA A 296 -1.06 -22.03 -5.11
C ALA A 296 -2.21 -21.64 -4.16
N ARG A 297 -3.41 -22.15 -4.43
CA ARG A 297 -4.53 -22.05 -3.49
C ARG A 297 -4.32 -23.01 -2.32
N LEU A 298 -4.77 -22.62 -1.13
CA LEU A 298 -4.74 -23.48 0.06
C LEU A 298 -5.60 -24.73 -0.15
N GLU A 299 -6.81 -24.54 -0.70
CA GLU A 299 -7.72 -25.61 -1.12
C GLU A 299 -8.44 -25.18 -2.40
N GLY A 300 -8.76 -26.15 -3.27
CA GLY A 300 -9.10 -25.92 -4.68
C GLY A 300 -10.08 -24.76 -4.95
N ASN A 301 -11.21 -24.78 -4.26
CA ASN A 301 -12.29 -23.83 -4.48
C ASN A 301 -12.16 -22.54 -3.65
N LEU A 302 -11.21 -22.49 -2.71
CA LEU A 302 -11.03 -21.32 -1.87
C LEU A 302 -10.27 -20.22 -2.61
N LYS A 303 -10.67 -18.97 -2.37
CA LYS A 303 -9.89 -17.81 -2.81
C LYS A 303 -8.57 -17.66 -2.04
N ARG A 304 -8.42 -18.35 -0.91
CA ARG A 304 -7.23 -18.27 -0.05
C ARG A 304 -6.04 -18.97 -0.71
N VAL A 305 -4.88 -18.33 -0.59
CA VAL A 305 -3.60 -18.88 -1.05
C VAL A 305 -2.90 -19.65 0.06
N ASP A 306 -2.07 -20.61 -0.32
CA ASP A 306 -1.14 -21.27 0.59
C ASP A 306 -0.08 -20.27 1.08
N SER A 307 0.12 -20.18 2.40
CA SER A 307 1.00 -19.16 2.98
C SER A 307 2.46 -19.37 2.59
N LYS A 308 2.93 -20.63 2.52
CA LYS A 308 4.31 -20.93 2.08
C LYS A 308 4.52 -20.42 0.65
N SER A 309 3.61 -20.77 -0.26
CA SER A 309 3.67 -20.36 -1.66
C SER A 309 3.63 -18.83 -1.80
N MET A 310 2.78 -18.14 -1.03
CA MET A 310 2.71 -16.68 -1.06
C MET A 310 3.98 -16.01 -0.51
N TYR A 311 4.55 -16.51 0.59
CA TYR A 311 5.82 -15.99 1.12
C TYR A 311 6.97 -16.17 0.13
N ASN A 312 7.09 -17.34 -0.49
CA ASN A 312 8.09 -17.56 -1.54
C ASN A 312 7.88 -16.62 -2.73
N ALA A 313 6.63 -16.42 -3.16
CA ALA A 313 6.35 -15.49 -4.26
C ALA A 313 6.73 -14.04 -3.91
N ILE A 314 6.55 -13.61 -2.66
CA ILE A 314 7.01 -12.28 -2.19
C ILE A 314 8.54 -12.20 -2.17
N ILE A 315 9.22 -13.23 -1.66
CA ILE A 315 10.69 -13.29 -1.61
C ILE A 315 11.28 -13.30 -3.02
N GLU A 316 10.74 -14.09 -3.93
CA GLU A 316 11.17 -14.14 -5.33
C GLU A 316 10.93 -12.81 -6.05
N ALA A 317 9.76 -12.18 -5.83
CA ALA A 317 9.48 -10.87 -6.37
C ALA A 317 10.45 -9.81 -5.84
N TYR A 318 10.86 -9.91 -4.56
CA TYR A 318 11.87 -9.02 -3.99
C TYR A 318 13.22 -9.27 -4.66
N SER A 319 13.68 -10.52 -4.74
CA SER A 319 14.99 -10.86 -5.31
C SER A 319 15.15 -10.40 -6.76
N GLU A 320 14.06 -10.45 -7.55
CA GLU A 320 14.07 -9.94 -8.93
C GLU A 320 14.10 -8.41 -9.02
N LEU A 321 13.40 -7.71 -8.12
CA LEU A 321 13.33 -6.25 -8.08
C LEU A 321 14.35 -5.62 -7.11
N ALA A 322 15.26 -6.42 -6.55
CA ALA A 322 16.17 -6.01 -5.50
C ALA A 322 17.06 -4.82 -5.93
N PRO A 323 17.62 -4.77 -7.16
CA PRO A 323 18.39 -3.61 -7.61
C PRO A 323 17.60 -2.30 -7.49
N GLU A 324 16.37 -2.25 -8.03
CA GLU A 324 15.53 -1.05 -8.00
C GLU A 324 15.04 -0.71 -6.59
N ILE A 325 14.73 -1.72 -5.77
CA ILE A 325 14.33 -1.53 -4.36
C ILE A 325 15.48 -0.92 -3.55
N ILE A 326 16.69 -1.47 -3.69
CA ILE A 326 17.89 -0.98 -2.97
C ILE A 326 18.21 0.44 -3.42
N GLU A 327 18.15 0.71 -4.73
CA GLU A 327 18.36 2.04 -5.27
C GLU A 327 17.36 3.03 -4.64
N PHE A 328 16.07 2.69 -4.62
CA PHE A 328 15.01 3.52 -4.03
C PHE A 328 15.27 3.82 -2.55
N ILE A 329 15.63 2.80 -1.76
CA ILE A 329 15.91 2.96 -0.33
C ILE A 329 17.12 3.88 -0.11
N ASN A 330 18.22 3.63 -0.82
CA ASN A 330 19.43 4.45 -0.73
C ASN A 330 19.14 5.92 -1.05
N GLU A 331 18.26 6.19 -2.01
CA GLU A 331 17.86 7.55 -2.32
C GLU A 331 16.99 8.15 -1.20
N MET A 332 16.02 7.40 -0.68
CA MET A 332 15.18 7.84 0.43
C MET A 332 15.98 8.16 1.69
N GLU A 333 17.05 7.41 1.97
CA GLU A 333 17.90 7.63 3.14
C GLU A 333 18.80 8.87 3.03
N LYS A 334 19.15 9.32 1.81
CA LYS A 334 19.90 10.58 1.61
C LYS A 334 19.09 11.84 1.96
N HIS A 335 17.76 11.73 1.95
CA HIS A 335 16.84 12.86 2.17
C HIS A 335 16.17 12.85 3.55
N LYS A 336 16.51 11.88 4.41
CA LYS A 336 16.20 11.92 5.84
C LYS A 336 17.20 12.83 6.54
#